data_AF-A0A1I2G1H7-F1
#
_entry.id   AF-A0A1I2G1H7-F1
#
_cell.length_a   1.000
_cell.length_b   1.000
_cell.length_c   1.000
_cell.angle_alpha   90.00
_cell.angle_beta   90.00
_cell.angle_gamma   90.00
#
_symmetry.space_group_name_H-M   'P 1'
#
loop_
_entity.id
_entity.type
_entity.pdbx_description
1 polymer ?
#
loop_
_entity_poly.entity_id
_entity_poly.type
_entity_poly.pdbx_seq_one_letter_code
_entity_poly.pdbx_strand_id
1 'polypeptide(L)'
;MDDGSLGGVWELLLPRFGEITGGTVEALTPILVLIIWVAAGCAIGFASVQYHRGVGAIREIKSLVDGRRVEDLLAHRNEVLQEASTKSDVAANAWREFDETLVLEGGRLYNTLAAEEFFHEQVFAPRLVGNRFLHAIPTVLTTLGLLGTFAGLTIGLRGIELGSSGDELRSGIQVLVEGAALGFTASLWGVFMSLVVNVTERLLERGVVTRTRALQTTIDKFFQLRSPEQSLSDIATHTGESEKALQVLHEKIGSALQESVARVGAQTERAISDAITSTLAPVMENLAERAANQSADVFQAVSAQLTGTFEKMGLSLAEELSRSAGQMRATLDYMGEQLARQADQHLTQMTAMQEASVQQLADLRAATAEQMTMLQDALPRVITGLDSAASRIGSATEGFAGVAGALAGATDELRNTSTSLGTMLTSAVGSMDELASKTSAAAMTLTTQHQAVEQLLTTTLSASQSLTAVSESLRGGFTGMSAAQQAFLADLEKTLHRQSAEMAAWLAAYSDEVSKHTTRRMDEWNTQTSRFTSEMVSATKAMSDAIDEMGSRSQPAGVIQP
;
A
#
# COMPACT_ATOMS: atom_id res chain seq x y z
N MET A 1 85.86 9.47 -24.70
CA MET A 1 85.14 9.81 -25.95
C MET A 1 83.68 9.79 -25.57
N ASP A 2 83.28 10.89 -24.95
CA ASP A 2 81.91 11.14 -24.49
C ASP A 2 81.01 11.48 -25.68
N ASP A 3 79.71 11.41 -25.42
CA ASP A 3 78.58 11.86 -26.24
C ASP A 3 77.95 10.86 -27.21
N GLY A 4 77.81 9.61 -26.76
CA GLY A 4 76.69 8.75 -27.15
C GLY A 4 75.40 9.12 -26.38
N SER A 5 75.11 10.42 -26.23
CA SER A 5 73.97 10.86 -25.44
C SER A 5 72.66 10.57 -26.20
N LEU A 6 71.65 10.06 -25.49
CA LEU A 6 70.26 9.98 -25.99
C LEU A 6 69.73 11.35 -26.46
N GLY A 7 70.42 12.45 -26.14
CA GLY A 7 70.12 13.80 -26.64
C GLY A 7 70.23 13.92 -28.16
N GLY A 8 71.20 13.26 -28.81
CA GLY A 8 71.35 13.31 -30.27
C GLY A 8 70.20 12.67 -31.03
N VAL A 9 69.56 11.64 -30.46
CA VAL A 9 68.37 10.99 -31.05
C VAL A 9 67.16 11.93 -31.01
N TRP A 10 67.02 12.70 -29.93
CA TRP A 10 65.95 13.70 -29.82
C TRP A 10 66.17 14.90 -30.75
N GLU A 11 67.41 15.32 -30.99
CA GLU A 11 67.74 16.36 -31.98
C GLU A 11 67.41 15.94 -33.43
N LEU A 12 67.46 14.64 -33.74
CA LEU A 12 67.03 14.07 -35.03
C LEU A 12 65.51 13.94 -35.18
N LEU A 13 64.77 13.88 -34.07
CA LEU A 13 63.31 13.70 -34.04
C LEU A 13 62.52 14.99 -33.82
N LEU A 14 63.17 16.04 -33.32
CA LEU A 14 62.57 17.34 -33.12
C LEU A 14 62.52 18.13 -34.44
N PRO A 15 61.36 18.66 -34.83
CA PRO A 15 61.26 19.50 -36.03
C PRO A 15 62.16 20.73 -35.92
N ARG A 16 62.81 21.13 -37.01
CA ARG A 16 63.58 22.39 -37.07
C ARG A 16 62.63 23.58 -37.20
N PHE A 17 62.10 24.05 -36.07
CA PHE A 17 61.14 25.16 -36.03
C PHE A 17 61.72 26.50 -36.54
N GLY A 18 63.04 26.64 -36.66
CA GLY A 18 63.70 27.82 -37.22
C GLY A 18 63.46 28.03 -38.72
N GLU A 19 63.15 26.97 -39.47
CA GLU A 19 62.96 27.02 -40.93
C GLU A 19 61.51 27.39 -41.34
N ILE A 20 60.57 27.48 -40.39
CA ILE A 20 59.15 27.78 -40.63
C ILE A 20 58.94 29.13 -41.34
N THR A 21 59.81 30.09 -41.10
CA THR A 21 59.69 31.46 -41.64
C THR A 21 60.37 31.64 -43.01
N GLY A 22 61.09 30.63 -43.49
CA GLY A 22 61.89 30.69 -44.73
C GLY A 22 61.10 30.51 -46.03
N GLY A 23 59.85 30.04 -45.97
CA GLY A 23 59.01 29.80 -47.16
C GLY A 23 59.51 28.69 -48.10
N THR A 24 60.48 27.89 -47.66
CA THR A 24 61.02 26.75 -48.41
C THR A 24 60.16 25.50 -48.18
N VAL A 25 60.34 24.51 -49.05
CA VAL A 25 59.60 23.23 -49.00
C VAL A 25 59.91 22.43 -47.72
N GLU A 26 61.05 22.71 -47.08
CA GLU A 26 61.48 22.17 -45.78
C GLU A 26 60.60 22.66 -44.62
N ALA A 27 59.88 23.78 -44.76
CA ALA A 27 58.96 24.29 -43.75
C ALA A 27 57.68 23.46 -43.59
N LEU A 28 57.36 22.57 -44.54
CA LEU A 28 56.10 21.81 -44.55
C LEU A 28 55.97 20.84 -43.37
N THR A 29 57.04 20.11 -43.06
CA THR A 29 57.08 19.13 -41.96
C THR A 29 56.92 19.75 -40.58
N PRO A 30 57.68 20.79 -40.19
CA PRO A 30 57.48 21.42 -38.88
C PRO A 30 56.10 22.07 -38.73
N ILE A 31 55.50 22.58 -39.81
CA ILE A 31 54.09 23.05 -39.81
C ILE A 31 53.13 21.89 -39.55
N LEU A 32 53.30 20.75 -40.23
CA LEU A 32 52.42 19.59 -40.06
C LEU A 32 52.53 19.01 -38.64
N VAL A 33 53.74 18.87 -38.10
CA VAL A 33 53.94 18.41 -36.72
C VAL A 33 53.32 19.39 -35.71
N LEU A 34 53.44 20.70 -35.94
CA LEU A 34 52.77 21.70 -35.11
C LEU A 34 51.24 21.56 -35.15
N ILE A 35 50.66 21.32 -36.34
CA ILE A 35 49.21 21.06 -36.49
C ILE A 35 48.80 19.81 -35.71
N ILE A 36 49.57 18.72 -35.79
CA ILE A 36 49.33 17.48 -35.04
C ILE A 36 49.35 17.78 -33.53
N TRP A 37 50.35 18.51 -33.03
CA TRP A 37 50.46 18.86 -31.62
C TRP A 37 49.32 19.75 -31.12
N VAL A 38 48.95 20.77 -31.90
CA VAL A 38 47.84 21.66 -31.55
C VAL A 38 46.51 20.90 -31.56
N ALA A 39 46.27 20.06 -32.58
CA ALA A 39 45.06 19.24 -32.66
C ALA A 39 44.98 18.25 -31.48
N ALA A 40 46.08 17.56 -31.15
CA ALA A 40 46.15 16.66 -30.01
C ALA A 40 45.95 17.40 -28.68
N GLY A 41 46.59 18.56 -28.50
CA GLY A 41 46.44 19.41 -27.31
C GLY A 41 45.02 19.92 -27.13
N CYS A 42 44.37 20.37 -28.20
CA CYS A 42 42.96 20.78 -28.18
C CYS A 42 42.03 19.60 -27.82
N ALA A 43 42.28 18.42 -28.36
CA ALA A 43 41.52 17.21 -28.06
C ALA A 43 41.62 16.81 -26.58
N ILE A 44 42.86 16.73 -26.07
CA ILE A 44 43.12 16.39 -24.67
C ILE A 44 42.58 17.46 -23.73
N GLY A 45 42.77 18.75 -24.06
CA GLY A 45 42.24 19.86 -23.28
C GLY A 45 40.71 19.84 -23.21
N PHE A 46 40.05 19.62 -24.35
CA PHE A 46 38.60 19.47 -24.39
C PHE A 46 38.13 18.27 -23.56
N ALA A 47 38.73 17.09 -23.75
CA ALA A 47 38.39 15.89 -22.99
C ALA A 47 38.59 16.08 -21.48
N SER A 48 39.69 16.71 -21.07
CA SER A 48 40.00 17.02 -19.67
C SER A 48 38.99 17.98 -19.06
N VAL A 49 38.62 19.06 -19.76
CA VAL A 49 37.59 20.00 -19.29
C VAL A 49 36.24 19.30 -19.08
N GLN A 50 35.81 18.46 -20.04
CA GLN A 50 34.54 17.73 -19.89
C GLN A 50 34.61 16.68 -18.77
N TYR A 51 35.74 16.00 -18.61
CA TYR A 51 35.99 15.09 -17.49
C TYR A 51 35.86 15.82 -16.14
N HIS A 52 36.52 16.97 -15.98
CA HIS A 52 36.45 17.73 -14.73
C HIS A 52 35.04 18.24 -14.43
N ARG A 53 34.28 18.65 -15.45
CA ARG A 53 32.87 19.04 -15.29
C ARG A 53 31.99 17.86 -14.86
N GLY A 54 32.11 16.70 -15.52
CA GLY A 54 31.34 15.51 -15.17
C GLY A 54 31.67 14.99 -13.78
N VAL A 55 32.95 14.93 -13.41
CA VAL A 55 33.38 14.55 -12.06
C VAL A 55 32.94 15.59 -11.01
N GLY A 56 32.87 16.87 -11.38
CA GLY A 56 32.31 17.92 -10.55
C GLY A 56 30.84 17.66 -10.18
N ALA A 57 30.00 17.43 -11.20
CA ALA A 57 28.58 17.12 -11.01
C ALA A 57 28.36 15.84 -10.17
N ILE A 58 29.14 14.78 -10.42
CA ILE A 58 29.09 13.54 -9.61
C ILE A 58 29.45 13.83 -8.15
N ARG A 59 30.46 14.66 -7.90
CA ARG A 59 30.87 15.03 -6.53
C ARG A 59 29.81 15.88 -5.83
N GLU A 60 29.15 16.79 -6.55
CA GLU A 60 28.05 17.59 -6.04
C GLU A 60 26.90 16.70 -5.56
N ILE A 61 26.46 15.73 -6.37
CA ILE A 61 25.42 14.78 -5.96
C ILE A 61 25.91 13.92 -4.80
N LYS A 62 27.15 13.42 -4.86
CA LYS A 62 27.71 12.64 -3.75
C LYS A 62 27.66 13.44 -2.44
N SER A 63 27.95 14.74 -2.46
CA SER A 63 27.93 15.59 -1.27
C SER A 63 26.56 15.76 -0.63
N LEU A 64 25.47 15.56 -1.39
CA LEU A 64 24.10 15.59 -0.86
C LEU A 64 23.82 14.38 0.04
N VAL A 65 24.51 13.27 -0.22
CA VAL A 65 24.27 11.97 0.43
C VAL A 65 25.37 11.61 1.43
N ASP A 66 26.61 12.06 1.20
CA ASP A 66 27.77 11.74 2.05
C ASP A 66 27.59 12.29 3.47
N GLY A 67 27.70 11.42 4.48
CA GLY A 67 27.67 11.80 5.90
C GLY A 67 26.28 11.98 6.52
N ARG A 68 25.19 11.81 5.77
CA ARG A 68 23.82 11.84 6.29
C ARG A 68 23.31 10.43 6.60
N ARG A 69 22.46 10.28 7.62
CA ARG A 69 21.74 9.02 7.88
C ARG A 69 20.48 8.96 7.01
N VAL A 70 19.98 7.74 6.75
CA VAL A 70 18.73 7.52 6.00
C VAL A 70 17.54 8.27 6.63
N GLU A 71 17.50 8.34 7.96
CA GLU A 71 16.47 9.03 8.74
C GLU A 71 16.56 10.57 8.59
N ASP A 72 17.77 11.11 8.49
CA ASP A 72 18.02 12.55 8.33
C ASP A 72 17.64 13.04 6.92
N LEU A 73 17.81 12.19 5.90
CA LEU A 73 17.45 12.46 4.50
C LEU A 73 15.92 12.60 4.31
N LEU A 74 15.14 11.85 5.09
CA LEU A 74 13.69 11.89 5.05
C LEU A 74 13.14 13.13 5.75
N ALA A 75 13.69 13.47 6.91
CA ALA A 75 13.31 14.66 7.67
C ALA A 75 13.66 15.98 6.95
N HIS A 76 14.75 16.00 6.17
CA HIS A 76 15.24 17.19 5.48
C HIS A 76 15.18 17.07 3.95
N ARG A 77 14.25 16.27 3.40
CA ARG A 77 14.12 16.04 1.95
C ARG A 77 14.04 17.35 1.15
N ASN A 78 13.22 18.30 1.61
CA ASN A 78 13.08 19.61 0.96
C ASN A 78 14.36 20.45 1.05
N GLU A 79 15.11 20.36 2.13
CA GLU A 79 16.40 21.06 2.27
C GLU A 79 17.46 20.45 1.37
N VAL A 80 17.47 19.13 1.21
CA VAL A 80 18.37 18.43 0.28
C VAL A 80 18.02 18.78 -1.17
N LEU A 81 16.74 18.86 -1.52
CA LEU A 81 16.28 19.32 -2.83
C LEU A 81 16.68 20.79 -3.09
N GLN A 82 16.54 21.64 -2.07
CA GLN A 82 16.98 23.03 -2.15
C GLN A 82 18.50 23.14 -2.27
N GLU A 83 19.26 22.34 -1.52
CA GLU A 83 20.72 22.28 -1.64
C GLU A 83 21.13 21.80 -3.05
N ALA A 84 20.46 20.79 -3.59
CA ALA A 84 20.67 20.29 -4.96
C ALA A 84 20.42 21.38 -6.01
N SER A 85 19.39 22.21 -5.81
CA SER A 85 19.07 23.32 -6.74
C SER A 85 20.14 24.41 -6.83
N THR A 86 21.04 24.48 -5.85
CA THR A 86 22.19 25.43 -5.85
C THR A 86 23.44 24.87 -6.52
N LYS A 87 23.43 23.58 -6.92
CA LYS A 87 24.54 22.92 -7.61
C LYS A 87 24.47 23.16 -9.13
N SER A 88 25.33 22.52 -9.90
CA SER A 88 25.29 22.61 -11.37
C SER A 88 23.94 22.15 -11.94
N ASP A 89 23.51 22.73 -13.06
CA ASP A 89 22.23 22.39 -13.70
C ASP A 89 22.07 20.88 -13.95
N VAL A 90 23.17 20.22 -14.33
CA VAL A 90 23.20 18.76 -14.57
C VAL A 90 22.92 17.99 -13.27
N ALA A 91 23.58 18.37 -12.18
CA ALA A 91 23.38 17.73 -10.88
C ALA A 91 21.99 18.02 -10.31
N ALA A 92 21.52 19.25 -10.44
CA ALA A 92 20.22 19.70 -9.95
C ALA A 92 19.07 18.97 -10.67
N ASN A 93 19.14 18.83 -12.00
CA ASN A 93 18.12 18.14 -12.78
C ASN A 93 18.12 16.63 -12.50
N ALA A 94 19.30 15.99 -12.51
CA ALA A 94 19.40 14.56 -12.23
C ALA A 94 18.89 14.20 -10.82
N TRP A 95 19.18 15.05 -9.82
CA TRP A 95 18.66 14.85 -8.47
C TRP A 95 17.16 15.11 -8.36
N ARG A 96 16.63 16.10 -9.09
CA ARG A 96 15.18 16.40 -9.10
C ARG A 96 14.38 15.24 -9.70
N GLU A 97 14.80 14.74 -10.86
CA GLU A 97 14.16 13.58 -11.50
C GLU A 97 14.20 12.35 -10.60
N PHE A 98 15.34 12.12 -9.94
CA PHE A 98 15.45 11.06 -8.94
C PHE A 98 14.48 11.25 -7.76
N ASP A 99 14.43 12.44 -7.16
CA ASP A 99 13.58 12.74 -6.02
C ASP A 99 12.09 12.56 -6.33
N GLU A 100 11.64 12.91 -7.54
CA GLU A 100 10.25 12.72 -7.99
C GLU A 100 9.80 11.24 -7.96
N THR A 101 10.74 10.31 -8.08
CA THR A 101 10.46 8.87 -8.10
C THR A 101 10.53 8.19 -6.73
N LEU A 102 10.90 8.93 -5.68
CA LEU A 102 10.99 8.41 -4.32
C LEU A 102 9.62 8.29 -3.65
N VAL A 103 9.34 7.11 -3.09
CA VAL A 103 8.09 6.80 -2.40
C VAL A 103 8.34 6.67 -0.89
N LEU A 104 7.45 7.24 -0.08
CA LEU A 104 7.49 7.14 1.38
C LEU A 104 6.61 5.96 1.85
N GLU A 105 7.23 4.96 2.47
CA GLU A 105 6.52 3.81 3.04
C GLU A 105 7.10 3.50 4.43
N GLY A 106 6.26 3.36 5.46
CA GLY A 106 6.70 2.98 6.80
C GLY A 106 7.75 3.90 7.46
N GLY A 107 7.82 5.17 7.05
CA GLY A 107 8.84 6.11 7.56
C GLY A 107 10.23 5.93 6.96
N ARG A 108 10.34 5.28 5.78
CA ARG A 108 11.57 5.19 4.97
C ARG A 108 11.28 5.59 3.53
N LEU A 109 12.29 6.14 2.85
CA LEU A 109 12.23 6.47 1.43
C LEU A 109 12.72 5.26 0.63
N TYR A 110 11.90 4.84 -0.32
CA TYR A 110 12.18 3.77 -1.25
C TYR A 110 12.30 4.31 -2.66
N ASN A 111 13.17 3.67 -3.42
CA ASN A 111 13.35 3.97 -4.83
C ASN A 111 12.44 3.06 -5.67
N THR A 112 11.82 3.59 -6.72
CA THR A 112 10.95 2.83 -7.63
C THR A 112 11.66 2.38 -8.91
N LEU A 113 12.74 3.07 -9.29
CA LEU A 113 13.57 2.78 -10.46
C LEU A 113 15.05 2.68 -10.05
N ALA A 114 15.88 1.92 -10.75
CA ALA A 114 17.29 1.82 -10.36
C ALA A 114 18.00 3.19 -10.44
N ALA A 115 18.96 3.47 -9.54
CA ALA A 115 19.74 4.72 -9.58
C ALA A 115 20.50 4.91 -10.92
N GLU A 116 20.75 3.83 -11.66
CA GLU A 116 21.37 3.86 -12.99
C GLU A 116 20.56 4.66 -14.03
N GLU A 117 19.22 4.67 -13.91
CA GLU A 117 18.36 5.38 -14.86
C GLU A 117 18.63 6.90 -14.83
N PHE A 118 18.80 7.45 -13.64
CA PHE A 118 19.01 8.89 -13.44
C PHE A 118 20.49 9.29 -13.44
N PHE A 119 21.35 8.44 -12.89
CA PHE A 119 22.75 8.75 -12.66
C PHE A 119 23.65 7.92 -13.57
N HIS A 120 23.69 8.22 -14.86
CA HIS A 120 24.55 7.52 -15.82
C HIS A 120 25.56 8.47 -16.50
N GLU A 121 26.60 7.90 -17.11
CA GLU A 121 27.72 8.68 -17.69
C GLU A 121 27.32 9.64 -18.81
N GLN A 122 26.22 9.34 -19.51
CA GLN A 122 25.69 10.17 -20.59
C GLN A 122 24.99 11.43 -20.07
N VAL A 123 24.40 11.41 -18.87
CA VAL A 123 23.90 12.61 -18.18
C VAL A 123 25.04 13.48 -17.68
N PHE A 124 26.07 12.88 -17.05
CA PHE A 124 27.15 13.64 -16.42
C PHE A 124 28.19 14.18 -17.41
N ALA A 125 28.52 13.41 -18.46
CA ALA A 125 29.57 13.77 -19.41
C ALA A 125 29.18 13.43 -20.86
N PRO A 126 28.05 13.96 -21.38
CA PRO A 126 27.54 13.63 -22.72
C PRO A 126 28.55 13.93 -23.82
N ARG A 127 29.30 15.03 -23.67
CA ARG A 127 30.31 15.49 -24.64
C ARG A 127 31.64 14.74 -24.57
N LEU A 128 31.86 13.94 -23.53
CA LEU A 128 33.04 13.08 -23.42
C LEU A 128 32.74 11.68 -23.96
N VAL A 129 31.61 11.09 -23.53
CA VAL A 129 31.23 9.73 -23.92
C VAL A 129 30.63 9.68 -25.32
N GLY A 130 29.71 10.59 -25.64
CA GLY A 130 28.93 10.57 -26.89
C GLY A 130 29.55 11.32 -28.07
N ASN A 131 30.69 12.00 -27.91
CA ASN A 131 31.24 12.83 -28.96
C ASN A 131 32.03 12.02 -30.00
N ARG A 132 31.36 11.66 -31.10
CA ARG A 132 31.95 10.94 -32.24
C ARG A 132 33.21 11.59 -32.81
N PHE A 133 33.29 12.93 -32.78
CA PHE A 133 34.48 13.64 -33.27
C PHE A 133 35.69 13.35 -32.41
N LEU A 134 35.54 13.37 -31.07
CA LEU A 134 36.63 13.11 -30.12
C LEU A 134 37.25 11.72 -30.36
N HIS A 135 36.40 10.69 -30.48
CA HIS A 135 36.80 9.30 -30.76
C HIS A 135 37.47 9.12 -32.13
N ALA A 136 37.26 10.06 -33.07
CA ALA A 136 37.86 10.02 -34.41
C ALA A 136 39.22 10.74 -34.50
N ILE A 137 39.56 11.59 -33.52
CA ILE A 137 40.81 12.38 -33.54
C ILE A 137 42.07 11.51 -33.63
N PRO A 138 42.21 10.38 -32.89
CA PRO A 138 43.36 9.50 -33.05
C PRO A 138 43.58 9.05 -34.51
N THR A 139 42.51 8.69 -35.21
CA THR A 139 42.56 8.29 -36.63
C THR A 139 42.92 9.47 -37.54
N VAL A 140 42.43 10.67 -37.24
CA VAL A 140 42.78 11.87 -38.01
C VAL A 140 44.27 12.21 -37.84
N LEU A 141 44.82 12.08 -36.63
CA LEU A 141 46.24 12.35 -36.35
C LEU A 141 47.17 11.35 -37.04
N THR A 142 46.82 10.06 -37.08
CA THR A 142 47.60 9.07 -37.86
C THR A 142 47.54 9.35 -39.35
N THR A 143 46.37 9.72 -39.87
CA THR A 143 46.17 10.05 -41.29
C THR A 143 46.95 11.31 -41.67
N LEU A 144 46.98 12.32 -40.82
CA LEU A 144 47.83 13.51 -40.99
C LEU A 144 49.32 13.14 -41.02
N GLY A 145 49.76 12.25 -40.13
CA GLY A 145 51.13 11.72 -40.14
C GLY A 145 51.48 11.02 -41.46
N LEU A 146 50.58 10.18 -41.98
CA LEU A 146 50.74 9.50 -43.27
C LEU A 146 50.81 10.50 -44.45
N LEU A 147 49.98 11.55 -44.42
CA LEU A 147 50.00 12.62 -45.41
C LEU A 147 51.36 13.35 -45.42
N GLY A 148 51.97 13.53 -44.24
CA GLY A 148 53.33 14.06 -44.11
C GLY A 148 54.37 13.20 -44.83
N THR A 149 54.29 11.87 -44.73
CA THR A 149 55.17 10.97 -45.47
C THR A 149 55.01 11.10 -46.98
N PHE A 150 53.76 11.13 -47.47
CA PHE A 150 53.51 11.30 -48.90
C PHE A 150 54.01 12.64 -49.43
N ALA A 151 53.84 13.71 -48.65
CA ALA A 151 54.36 15.02 -49.01
C ALA A 151 55.90 15.01 -49.02
N GLY A 152 56.54 14.48 -47.98
CA GLY A 152 58.01 14.38 -47.88
C GLY A 152 58.63 13.57 -49.03
N LEU A 153 58.02 12.43 -49.40
CA LEU A 153 58.45 11.63 -50.55
C LEU A 153 58.22 12.36 -51.88
N THR A 154 57.09 13.04 -52.05
CA THR A 154 56.81 13.83 -53.27
C THR A 154 57.83 14.95 -53.45
N ILE A 155 58.22 15.60 -52.36
CA ILE A 155 59.24 16.64 -52.34
C ILE A 155 60.62 16.06 -52.67
N GLY A 156 60.98 14.94 -52.03
CA GLY A 156 62.25 14.27 -52.27
C GLY A 156 62.41 13.77 -53.71
N LEU A 157 61.34 13.28 -54.33
CA LEU A 157 61.34 12.81 -55.72
C LEU A 157 61.40 13.95 -56.75
N ARG A 158 60.96 15.16 -56.41
CA ARG A 158 61.09 16.35 -57.29
C ARG A 158 62.53 16.80 -57.47
N GLY A 159 63.44 16.40 -56.58
CA GLY A 159 64.86 16.74 -56.66
C GLY A 159 65.68 15.85 -57.60
N ILE A 160 65.08 14.83 -58.24
CA ILE A 160 65.81 13.85 -59.06
C ILE A 160 65.57 14.13 -60.55
N GLU A 161 66.56 14.72 -61.21
CA GLU A 161 66.60 14.82 -62.68
C GLU A 161 67.29 13.58 -63.27
N LEU A 162 66.50 12.65 -63.81
CA LEU A 162 66.97 11.41 -64.46
C LEU A 162 67.55 11.74 -65.85
N GLY A 163 68.69 12.41 -65.90
CA GLY A 163 69.34 12.78 -67.17
C GLY A 163 70.68 13.51 -67.07
N SER A 164 71.16 13.81 -65.87
CA SER A 164 72.31 14.70 -65.68
C SER A 164 73.53 14.06 -65.02
N SER A 165 74.59 14.85 -64.86
CA SER A 165 75.94 14.42 -64.46
C SER A 165 75.96 13.71 -63.09
N GLY A 166 77.00 12.91 -62.82
CA GLY A 166 77.08 12.08 -61.59
C GLY A 166 76.98 12.86 -60.27
N ASP A 167 77.36 14.14 -60.26
CA ASP A 167 77.24 15.02 -59.08
C ASP A 167 75.80 15.52 -58.87
N GLU A 168 75.04 15.76 -59.94
CA GLU A 168 73.63 16.17 -59.85
C GLU A 168 72.75 15.02 -59.36
N LEU A 169 73.05 13.78 -59.77
CA LEU A 169 72.38 12.59 -59.24
C LEU A 169 72.66 12.40 -57.74
N ARG A 170 73.90 12.66 -57.28
CA ARG A 170 74.25 12.61 -55.85
C ARG A 170 73.49 13.66 -55.05
N SER A 171 73.37 14.88 -55.57
CA SER A 171 72.58 15.96 -54.95
C SER A 171 71.09 15.61 -54.90
N GLY A 172 70.53 15.04 -55.97
CA GLY A 172 69.12 14.60 -56.00
C GLY A 172 68.82 13.46 -55.02
N ILE A 173 69.76 12.52 -54.85
CA ILE A 173 69.66 11.48 -53.81
C ILE A 173 69.71 12.08 -52.41
N GLN A 174 70.53 13.10 -52.17
CA GLN A 174 70.57 13.78 -50.87
C GLN A 174 69.23 14.46 -50.54
N VAL A 175 68.65 15.19 -51.50
CA VAL A 175 67.31 15.82 -51.37
C VAL A 175 66.22 14.76 -51.16
N LEU A 176 66.32 13.61 -51.83
CA LEU A 176 65.39 12.49 -51.62
C LEU A 176 65.46 11.96 -50.18
N VAL A 177 66.67 11.71 -49.67
CA VAL A 177 66.89 11.20 -48.32
C VAL A 177 66.41 12.20 -47.28
N GLU A 178 66.69 13.49 -47.46
CA GLU A 178 66.23 14.57 -46.57
C GLU A 178 64.69 14.70 -46.60
N GLY A 179 64.06 14.69 -47.78
CA GLY A 179 62.60 14.72 -47.92
C GLY A 179 61.91 13.48 -47.32
N ALA A 180 62.50 12.30 -47.49
CA ALA A 180 62.01 11.06 -46.87
C ALA A 180 62.13 11.11 -45.34
N ALA A 181 63.28 11.56 -44.80
CA ALA A 181 63.49 11.71 -43.37
C ALA A 181 62.48 12.70 -42.74
N LEU A 182 62.23 13.83 -43.41
CA LEU A 182 61.21 14.80 -43.01
C LEU A 182 59.80 14.19 -42.99
N GLY A 183 59.45 13.37 -43.98
CA GLY A 183 58.17 12.65 -44.03
C GLY A 183 58.03 11.61 -42.90
N PHE A 184 59.09 10.87 -42.60
CA PHE A 184 59.09 9.89 -41.50
C PHE A 184 58.90 10.55 -40.13
N THR A 185 59.52 11.71 -39.87
CA THR A 185 59.36 12.45 -38.61
C THR A 185 57.90 12.90 -38.40
N ALA A 186 57.23 13.37 -39.45
CA ALA A 186 55.81 13.74 -39.39
C ALA A 186 54.91 12.54 -39.05
N SER A 187 55.17 11.37 -39.64
CA SER A 187 54.44 10.14 -39.36
C SER A 187 54.65 9.63 -37.94
N LEU A 188 55.89 9.68 -37.45
CA LEU A 188 56.22 9.27 -36.08
C LEU A 188 55.42 10.09 -35.06
N TRP A 189 55.37 11.41 -35.21
CA TRP A 189 54.59 12.29 -34.33
C TRP A 189 53.08 12.09 -34.49
N GLY A 190 52.58 11.81 -35.69
CA GLY A 190 51.16 11.50 -35.93
C GLY A 190 50.71 10.22 -35.21
N VAL A 191 51.50 9.14 -35.32
CA VAL A 191 51.23 7.88 -34.63
C VAL A 191 51.39 8.03 -33.12
N PHE A 192 52.46 8.68 -32.67
CA PHE A 192 52.71 8.90 -31.24
C PHE A 192 51.59 9.72 -30.59
N MET A 193 51.23 10.87 -31.17
CA MET A 193 50.17 11.72 -30.62
C MET A 193 48.79 11.07 -30.71
N SER A 194 48.52 10.29 -31.76
CA SER A 194 47.29 9.48 -31.85
C SER A 194 47.16 8.52 -30.67
N LEU A 195 48.25 7.81 -30.34
CA LEU A 195 48.27 6.89 -29.20
C LEU A 195 48.06 7.63 -27.87
N VAL A 196 48.73 8.77 -27.68
CA VAL A 196 48.61 9.58 -26.47
C VAL A 196 47.16 10.08 -26.29
N VAL A 197 46.53 10.59 -27.36
CA VAL A 197 45.14 11.06 -27.33
C VAL A 197 44.19 9.90 -27.01
N ASN A 198 44.31 8.76 -27.70
CA ASN A 198 43.45 7.60 -27.48
C ASN A 198 43.56 7.05 -26.04
N VAL A 199 44.79 6.89 -25.53
CA VAL A 199 45.00 6.41 -24.15
C VAL A 199 44.42 7.40 -23.14
N THR A 200 44.67 8.69 -23.33
CA THR A 200 44.17 9.73 -22.41
C THR A 200 42.65 9.78 -22.43
N GLU A 201 42.02 9.77 -23.61
CA GLU A 201 40.56 9.73 -23.77
C GLU A 201 39.95 8.54 -23.03
N ARG A 202 40.48 7.32 -23.24
CA ARG A 202 39.97 6.11 -22.58
C ARG A 202 40.16 6.12 -21.08
N LEU A 203 41.25 6.70 -20.57
CA LEU A 203 41.47 6.84 -19.13
C LEU A 203 40.48 7.82 -18.50
N LEU A 204 40.23 8.96 -19.15
CA LEU A 204 39.26 9.95 -18.68
C LEU A 204 37.83 9.40 -18.70
N GLU A 205 37.44 8.74 -19.79
CA GLU A 205 36.12 8.09 -19.93
C GLU A 205 35.89 7.06 -18.83
N ARG A 206 36.84 6.12 -18.64
CA ARG A 206 36.78 5.13 -17.56
C ARG A 206 36.72 5.77 -16.18
N GLY A 207 37.39 6.90 -15.99
CA GLY A 207 37.37 7.66 -14.74
C GLY A 207 36.01 8.28 -14.41
N VAL A 208 35.21 8.67 -15.42
CA VAL A 208 33.82 9.09 -15.21
C VAL A 208 32.96 7.89 -14.87
N VAL A 209 32.97 6.85 -15.70
CA VAL A 209 32.15 5.64 -15.53
C VAL A 209 32.35 5.01 -14.15
N THR A 210 33.60 4.86 -13.70
CA THR A 210 33.91 4.26 -12.39
C THR A 210 33.32 5.09 -11.23
N ARG A 211 33.37 6.42 -11.33
CA ARG A 211 32.82 7.30 -10.28
C ARG A 211 31.30 7.36 -10.31
N THR A 212 30.69 7.33 -11.49
CA THR A 212 29.25 7.20 -11.66
C THR A 212 28.73 5.92 -11.01
N ARG A 213 29.36 4.77 -11.27
CA ARG A 213 28.99 3.49 -10.64
C ARG A 213 29.15 3.50 -9.12
N ALA A 214 30.19 4.14 -8.61
CA ALA A 214 30.38 4.31 -7.17
C ALA A 214 29.29 5.18 -6.55
N LEU A 215 28.84 6.22 -7.26
CA LEU A 215 27.70 7.05 -6.84
C LEU A 215 26.40 6.25 -6.84
N GLN A 216 26.07 5.55 -7.93
CA GLN A 216 24.89 4.68 -8.04
C GLN A 216 24.83 3.69 -6.86
N THR A 217 25.93 2.97 -6.61
CA THR A 217 26.04 2.01 -5.50
C THR A 217 25.85 2.66 -4.14
N THR A 218 26.25 3.93 -3.99
CA THR A 218 26.03 4.68 -2.74
C THR A 218 24.55 5.00 -2.60
N ILE A 219 23.92 5.52 -3.65
CA ILE A 219 22.50 5.91 -3.66
C ILE A 219 21.60 4.68 -3.42
N ASP A 220 21.84 3.56 -4.10
CA ASP A 220 21.05 2.32 -3.92
C ASP A 220 21.16 1.75 -2.50
N LYS A 221 22.24 2.04 -1.76
CA LYS A 221 22.34 1.67 -0.33
C LYS A 221 21.46 2.53 0.57
N PHE A 222 21.28 3.81 0.23
CA PHE A 222 20.44 4.72 0.99
C PHE A 222 18.96 4.56 0.65
N PHE A 223 18.64 4.35 -0.63
CA PHE A 223 17.29 4.20 -1.15
C PHE A 223 17.13 2.80 -1.72
N GLN A 224 16.60 1.89 -0.91
CA GLN A 224 16.38 0.52 -1.34
C GLN A 224 15.37 0.48 -2.49
N LEU A 225 15.71 -0.27 -3.54
CA LEU A 225 14.81 -0.47 -4.67
C LEU A 225 13.62 -1.32 -4.25
N ARG A 226 12.42 -0.76 -4.39
CA ARG A 226 11.14 -1.43 -4.22
C ARG A 226 10.57 -1.66 -5.62
N SER A 227 10.55 -2.91 -6.06
CA SER A 227 10.06 -3.20 -7.41
C SER A 227 8.52 -3.12 -7.45
N PRO A 228 7.92 -2.72 -8.58
CA PRO A 228 6.47 -2.74 -8.75
C PRO A 228 5.86 -4.13 -8.45
N GLU A 229 6.57 -5.22 -8.79
CA GLU A 229 6.13 -6.60 -8.55
C GLU A 229 6.08 -6.94 -7.06
N GLN A 230 7.03 -6.45 -6.27
CA GLN A 230 7.01 -6.62 -4.80
C GLN A 230 5.81 -5.87 -4.20
N SER A 231 5.56 -4.65 -4.66
CA SER A 231 4.40 -3.86 -4.21
C SER A 231 3.08 -4.56 -4.57
N LEU A 232 2.97 -5.11 -5.77
CA LEU A 232 1.80 -5.89 -6.21
C LEU A 232 1.62 -7.19 -5.40
N SER A 233 2.72 -7.87 -5.05
CA SER A 233 2.69 -9.05 -4.19
C SER A 233 2.23 -8.73 -2.76
N ASP A 234 2.68 -7.61 -2.20
CA ASP A 234 2.26 -7.14 -0.87
C ASP A 234 0.77 -6.77 -0.88
N ILE A 235 0.29 -6.08 -1.92
CA ILE A 235 -1.14 -5.81 -2.12
C ILE A 235 -1.94 -7.11 -2.18
N ALA A 236 -1.50 -8.10 -2.95
CA ALA A 236 -2.17 -9.40 -3.05
C ALA A 236 -2.23 -10.11 -1.69
N THR A 237 -1.15 -10.04 -0.91
CA THR A 237 -1.07 -10.63 0.43
C THR A 237 -2.01 -9.92 1.39
N HIS A 238 -1.97 -8.58 1.47
CA HIS A 238 -2.87 -7.80 2.33
C HIS A 238 -4.34 -7.90 1.93
N THR A 239 -4.63 -8.11 0.65
CA THR A 239 -6.00 -8.39 0.17
C THR A 239 -6.49 -9.75 0.68
N GLY A 240 -5.65 -10.78 0.61
CA GLY A 240 -5.98 -12.10 1.18
C GLY A 240 -6.09 -12.09 2.71
N GLU A 241 -5.28 -11.28 3.40
CA GLU A 241 -5.43 -11.06 4.85
C GLU A 241 -6.73 -10.34 5.20
N SER A 242 -7.12 -9.34 4.40
CA SER A 242 -8.39 -8.63 4.55
C SER A 242 -9.60 -9.54 4.33
N GLU A 243 -9.54 -10.45 3.34
CA GLU A 243 -10.56 -11.48 3.12
C GLU A 243 -10.72 -12.38 4.35
N LYS A 244 -9.61 -12.89 4.90
CA LYS A 244 -9.63 -13.68 6.14
C LYS A 244 -10.19 -12.90 7.32
N ALA A 245 -9.81 -11.62 7.47
CA ALA A 245 -10.31 -10.77 8.54
C ALA A 245 -11.83 -10.56 8.45
N LEU A 246 -12.38 -10.37 7.25
CA LEU A 246 -13.81 -10.27 7.01
C LEU A 246 -14.55 -11.58 7.33
N GLN A 247 -13.97 -12.73 7.01
CA GLN A 247 -14.54 -14.03 7.35
C GLN A 247 -14.60 -14.25 8.87
N VAL A 248 -13.52 -13.92 9.58
CA VAL A 248 -13.46 -13.98 11.06
C VAL A 248 -14.45 -13.00 11.69
N LEU A 249 -14.64 -11.82 11.09
CA LEU A 249 -15.63 -10.85 11.55
C LEU A 249 -17.05 -11.44 11.49
N HIS A 250 -17.39 -12.16 10.42
CA HIS A 250 -18.70 -12.82 10.27
C HIS A 250 -18.96 -13.84 11.38
N GLU A 251 -17.97 -14.66 11.73
CA GLU A 251 -18.06 -15.66 12.79
C GLU A 251 -18.16 -15.03 14.19
N LYS A 252 -17.41 -13.94 14.44
CA LYS A 252 -17.48 -13.19 15.70
C LYS A 252 -18.81 -12.49 15.91
N ILE A 253 -19.43 -11.96 14.85
CA ILE A 253 -20.77 -11.33 14.96
C ILE A 253 -21.81 -12.38 15.38
N GLY A 254 -21.79 -13.57 14.78
CA GLY A 254 -22.72 -14.65 15.11
C GLY A 254 -22.60 -15.10 16.57
N SER A 255 -21.37 -15.36 17.03
CA SER A 255 -21.12 -15.78 18.41
C SER A 255 -21.45 -14.68 19.44
N ALA A 256 -21.12 -13.42 19.17
CA ALA A 256 -21.43 -12.30 20.07
C ALA A 256 -22.94 -12.03 20.23
N LEU A 257 -23.72 -12.21 19.15
CA LEU A 257 -25.19 -12.14 19.20
C LEU A 257 -25.78 -13.26 20.05
N GLN A 258 -25.28 -14.49 19.86
CA GLN A 258 -25.74 -15.67 20.59
C GLN A 258 -25.44 -15.57 22.09
N GLU A 259 -24.26 -15.07 22.45
CA GLU A 259 -23.88 -14.82 23.85
C GLU A 259 -24.75 -13.73 24.49
N SER A 260 -25.04 -12.65 23.76
CA SER A 260 -25.89 -11.56 24.26
C SER A 260 -27.31 -12.04 24.55
N VAL A 261 -27.89 -12.86 23.67
CA VAL A 261 -29.23 -13.45 23.87
C VAL A 261 -29.25 -14.40 25.07
N ALA A 262 -28.23 -15.27 25.20
CA ALA A 262 -28.12 -16.17 26.34
C ALA A 262 -27.98 -15.41 27.68
N ARG A 263 -27.23 -14.30 27.69
CA ARG A 263 -27.04 -13.44 28.86
C ARG A 263 -28.35 -12.78 29.29
N VAL A 264 -29.14 -12.27 28.35
CA VAL A 264 -30.48 -11.72 28.62
C VAL A 264 -31.40 -12.77 29.24
N GLY A 265 -31.39 -14.00 28.72
CA GLY A 265 -32.17 -15.11 29.28
C GLY A 265 -31.80 -15.40 30.74
N ALA A 266 -30.51 -15.56 31.03
CA ALA A 266 -30.03 -15.83 32.39
C ALA A 266 -30.25 -14.67 33.36
N GLN A 267 -30.21 -13.42 32.87
CA GLN A 267 -30.47 -12.24 33.69
C GLN A 267 -31.96 -12.10 34.04
N THR A 268 -32.84 -12.49 33.12
CA THR A 268 -34.29 -12.55 33.35
C THR A 268 -34.65 -13.64 34.38
N GLU A 269 -34.03 -14.81 34.29
CA GLU A 269 -34.22 -15.90 35.26
C GLU A 269 -33.80 -15.49 36.68
N ARG A 270 -32.64 -14.83 36.83
CA ARG A 270 -32.19 -14.30 38.13
C ARG A 270 -33.13 -13.23 38.68
N ALA A 271 -33.57 -12.28 37.85
CA ALA A 271 -34.48 -11.22 38.29
C ALA A 271 -35.81 -11.80 38.81
N ILE A 272 -36.35 -12.85 38.18
CA ILE A 272 -37.55 -13.55 38.65
C ILE A 272 -37.28 -14.30 39.96
N SER A 273 -36.14 -15.00 40.05
CA SER A 273 -35.77 -15.76 41.26
C SER A 273 -35.53 -14.86 42.47
N ASP A 274 -34.84 -13.73 42.29
CA ASP A 274 -34.60 -12.73 43.34
C ASP A 274 -35.90 -12.04 43.76
N ALA A 275 -36.79 -11.74 42.81
CA ALA A 275 -38.10 -11.17 43.12
C ALA A 275 -38.97 -12.14 43.95
N ILE A 276 -38.97 -13.43 43.63
CA ILE A 276 -39.69 -14.44 44.42
C ILE A 276 -39.06 -14.58 45.82
N THR A 277 -37.73 -14.69 45.89
CA THR A 277 -37.03 -15.00 47.15
C THR A 277 -37.00 -13.80 48.11
N SER A 278 -36.74 -12.60 47.59
CA SER A 278 -36.60 -11.38 48.43
C SER A 278 -37.95 -10.77 48.83
N THR A 279 -39.04 -11.08 48.13
CA THR A 279 -40.32 -10.40 48.32
C THR A 279 -41.43 -11.33 48.80
N LEU A 280 -41.46 -12.59 48.37
CA LEU A 280 -42.52 -13.53 48.73
C LEU A 280 -42.22 -14.28 50.04
N ALA A 281 -40.96 -14.65 50.28
CA ALA A 281 -40.53 -15.31 51.51
C ALA A 281 -40.87 -14.53 52.80
N PRO A 282 -40.57 -13.22 52.93
CA PRO A 282 -40.91 -12.47 54.14
C PRO A 282 -42.42 -12.29 54.35
N VAL A 283 -43.22 -12.34 53.29
CA VAL A 283 -44.69 -12.28 53.39
C VAL A 283 -45.25 -13.60 53.95
N MET A 284 -44.68 -14.74 53.54
CA MET A 284 -45.05 -16.06 54.09
C MET A 284 -44.59 -16.23 55.56
N GLU A 285 -43.42 -15.71 55.91
CA GLU A 285 -42.90 -15.69 57.29
C GLU A 285 -43.83 -14.86 58.20
N ASN A 286 -44.19 -13.63 57.78
CA ASN A 286 -45.12 -12.76 58.52
C ASN A 286 -46.54 -13.34 58.61
N LEU A 287 -46.98 -14.12 57.60
CA LEU A 287 -48.26 -14.80 57.61
C LEU A 287 -48.32 -15.89 58.68
N ALA A 288 -47.26 -16.71 58.78
CA ALA A 288 -47.15 -17.77 59.77
C ALA A 288 -47.11 -17.22 61.20
N GLU A 289 -46.43 -16.09 61.41
CA GLU A 289 -46.30 -15.45 62.72
C GLU A 289 -47.61 -14.77 63.18
N ARG A 290 -48.35 -14.11 62.28
CA ARG A 290 -49.58 -13.36 62.62
C ARG A 290 -50.84 -14.23 62.69
N ALA A 291 -50.91 -15.32 61.92
CA ALA A 291 -52.02 -16.28 61.98
C ALA A 291 -52.14 -16.98 63.35
N ALA A 292 -51.04 -17.03 64.12
CA ALA A 292 -51.02 -17.62 65.46
C ALA A 292 -51.76 -16.80 66.54
N ASN A 293 -52.05 -15.50 66.33
CA ASN A 293 -52.44 -14.59 67.43
C ASN A 293 -53.81 -13.90 67.31
N GLN A 294 -54.48 -13.80 66.14
CA GLN A 294 -55.87 -13.30 66.03
C GLN A 294 -56.45 -13.49 64.61
N SER A 295 -57.74 -13.86 64.47
CA SER A 295 -58.21 -14.59 63.27
C SER A 295 -59.12 -13.87 62.26
N ALA A 296 -59.41 -12.56 62.38
CA ALA A 296 -60.31 -11.87 61.41
C ALA A 296 -59.65 -10.66 60.74
N ASP A 297 -59.21 -9.66 61.50
CA ASP A 297 -58.61 -8.43 60.93
C ASP A 297 -57.22 -8.66 60.32
N VAL A 298 -56.48 -9.66 60.83
CA VAL A 298 -55.15 -10.04 60.34
C VAL A 298 -55.21 -10.58 58.90
N PHE A 299 -56.25 -11.34 58.56
CA PHE A 299 -56.37 -11.95 57.24
C PHE A 299 -56.70 -10.92 56.14
N GLN A 300 -57.48 -9.89 56.48
CA GLN A 300 -57.77 -8.81 55.55
C GLN A 300 -56.54 -7.91 55.33
N ALA A 301 -55.76 -7.66 56.39
CA ALA A 301 -54.49 -6.94 56.31
C ALA A 301 -53.43 -7.70 55.48
N VAL A 302 -53.35 -9.03 55.64
CA VAL A 302 -52.48 -9.90 54.86
C VAL A 302 -52.87 -9.90 53.38
N SER A 303 -54.17 -10.03 53.07
CA SER A 303 -54.64 -10.05 51.69
C SER A 303 -54.30 -8.74 50.98
N ALA A 304 -54.58 -7.61 51.63
CA ALA A 304 -54.20 -6.28 51.12
C ALA A 304 -52.68 -6.11 50.97
N GLN A 305 -51.89 -6.63 51.91
CA GLN A 305 -50.43 -6.57 51.85
C GLN A 305 -49.88 -7.44 50.72
N LEU A 306 -50.40 -8.66 50.52
CA LEU A 306 -50.04 -9.56 49.41
C LEU A 306 -50.31 -8.89 48.05
N THR A 307 -51.52 -8.36 47.86
CA THR A 307 -51.91 -7.67 46.61
C THR A 307 -50.99 -6.49 46.32
N GLY A 308 -50.71 -5.66 47.32
CA GLY A 308 -49.80 -4.52 47.16
C GLY A 308 -48.34 -4.91 46.88
N THR A 309 -47.84 -6.02 47.44
CA THR A 309 -46.51 -6.55 47.07
C THR A 309 -46.47 -7.10 45.64
N PHE A 310 -47.52 -7.80 45.19
CA PHE A 310 -47.58 -8.33 43.83
C PHE A 310 -47.69 -7.22 42.77
N GLU A 311 -48.47 -6.18 43.05
CA GLU A 311 -48.60 -5.01 42.19
C GLU A 311 -47.25 -4.28 42.03
N LYS A 312 -46.53 -4.05 43.13
CA LYS A 312 -45.17 -3.47 43.10
C LYS A 312 -44.17 -4.35 42.33
N MET A 313 -44.25 -5.66 42.48
CA MET A 313 -43.36 -6.60 41.79
C MET A 313 -43.59 -6.57 40.28
N GLY A 314 -44.86 -6.59 39.85
CA GLY A 314 -45.25 -6.49 38.44
C GLY A 314 -44.80 -5.17 37.80
N LEU A 315 -44.98 -4.05 38.50
CA LEU A 315 -44.53 -2.73 38.03
C LEU A 315 -42.99 -2.65 37.91
N SER A 316 -42.24 -3.14 38.92
CA SER A 316 -40.77 -3.09 38.86
C SER A 316 -40.18 -3.98 37.77
N LEU A 317 -40.75 -5.19 37.57
CA LEU A 317 -40.33 -6.10 36.52
C LEU A 317 -40.63 -5.52 35.13
N ALA A 318 -41.78 -4.87 34.97
CA ALA A 318 -42.14 -4.17 33.73
C ALA A 318 -41.17 -3.02 33.41
N GLU A 319 -40.76 -2.25 34.41
CA GLU A 319 -39.84 -1.13 34.24
C GLU A 319 -38.41 -1.58 33.86
N GLU A 320 -37.88 -2.60 34.55
CA GLU A 320 -36.55 -3.16 34.27
C GLU A 320 -36.46 -3.77 32.86
N LEU A 321 -37.51 -4.50 32.45
CA LEU A 321 -37.62 -5.11 31.12
C LEU A 321 -37.76 -4.04 30.02
N SER A 322 -38.57 -3.00 30.24
CA SER A 322 -38.75 -1.90 29.30
C SER A 322 -37.44 -1.13 29.09
N ARG A 323 -36.68 -0.91 30.17
CA ARG A 323 -35.37 -0.24 30.13
C ARG A 323 -34.33 -1.04 29.35
N SER A 324 -34.28 -2.36 29.56
CA SER A 324 -33.38 -3.27 28.83
C SER A 324 -33.71 -3.31 27.32
N ALA A 325 -34.99 -3.40 26.96
CA ALA A 325 -35.45 -3.35 25.58
C ALA A 325 -35.10 -2.02 24.89
N GLY A 326 -35.22 -0.89 25.60
CA GLY A 326 -34.84 0.43 25.12
C GLY A 326 -33.34 0.56 24.83
N GLN A 327 -32.48 0.07 25.73
CA GLN A 327 -31.02 0.07 25.53
C GLN A 327 -30.59 -0.80 24.35
N MET A 328 -31.20 -1.97 24.19
CA MET A 328 -30.91 -2.87 23.08
C MET A 328 -31.31 -2.26 21.73
N ARG A 329 -32.47 -1.60 21.67
CA ARG A 329 -32.92 -0.88 20.47
C ARG A 329 -31.96 0.25 20.08
N ALA A 330 -31.50 1.05 21.04
CA ALA A 330 -30.54 2.12 20.79
C ALA A 330 -29.19 1.60 20.24
N THR A 331 -28.74 0.45 20.75
CA THR A 331 -27.49 -0.18 20.29
C THR A 331 -27.62 -0.69 18.85
N LEU A 332 -28.77 -1.25 18.48
CA LEU A 332 -29.05 -1.71 17.12
C LEU A 332 -29.18 -0.56 16.12
N ASP A 333 -29.86 0.53 16.49
CA ASP A 333 -29.95 1.72 15.64
C ASP A 333 -28.54 2.31 15.41
N TYR A 334 -27.68 2.36 16.44
CA TYR A 334 -26.28 2.79 16.32
C TYR A 334 -25.45 1.88 15.39
N MET A 335 -25.56 0.56 15.52
CA MET A 335 -24.85 -0.39 14.66
C MET A 335 -25.32 -0.32 13.20
N GLY A 336 -26.63 -0.22 12.97
CA GLY A 336 -27.20 -0.06 11.63
C GLY A 336 -26.70 1.20 10.94
N GLU A 337 -26.62 2.31 11.68
CA GLU A 337 -26.14 3.57 11.14
C GLU A 337 -24.63 3.56 10.84
N GLN A 338 -23.82 2.91 11.68
CA GLN A 338 -22.38 2.72 11.41
C GLN A 338 -22.12 1.87 10.17
N LEU A 339 -22.81 0.73 10.03
CA LEU A 339 -22.68 -0.13 8.86
C LEU A 339 -23.10 0.58 7.57
N ALA A 340 -24.19 1.36 7.61
CA ALA A 340 -24.63 2.16 6.47
C ALA A 340 -23.57 3.19 6.04
N ARG A 341 -22.97 3.92 6.98
CA ARG A 341 -21.89 4.88 6.67
C ARG A 341 -20.65 4.19 6.12
N GLN A 342 -20.27 3.05 6.68
CA GLN A 342 -19.07 2.34 6.24
C GLN A 342 -19.25 1.74 4.84
N ALA A 343 -20.45 1.25 4.51
CA ALA A 343 -20.81 0.82 3.16
C ALA A 343 -20.77 1.98 2.15
N ASP A 344 -21.29 3.16 2.52
CA ASP A 344 -21.30 4.35 1.67
C ASP A 344 -19.88 4.88 1.39
N GLN A 345 -19.02 4.92 2.41
CA GLN A 345 -17.61 5.28 2.26
C GLN A 345 -16.87 4.31 1.33
N HIS A 346 -17.09 3.00 1.50
CA HIS A 346 -16.43 1.99 0.68
C HIS A 346 -16.90 2.03 -0.77
N LEU A 347 -18.20 2.30 -1.01
CA LEU A 347 -18.76 2.48 -2.34
C LEU A 347 -18.11 3.68 -3.04
N THR A 348 -18.01 4.81 -2.34
CA THR A 348 -17.43 6.07 -2.85
C THR A 348 -15.95 5.92 -3.20
N GLN A 349 -15.18 5.20 -2.38
CA GLN A 349 -13.76 4.95 -2.64
C GLN A 349 -13.56 4.05 -3.87
N MET A 350 -14.42 3.03 -4.05
CA MET A 350 -14.34 2.15 -5.21
C MET A 350 -14.77 2.83 -6.51
N THR A 351 -15.79 3.69 -6.51
CA THR A 351 -16.15 4.47 -7.71
C THR A 351 -15.04 5.42 -8.13
N ALA A 352 -14.38 6.09 -7.18
CA ALA A 352 -13.23 6.95 -7.49
C ALA A 352 -12.06 6.14 -8.08
N MET A 353 -11.81 4.94 -7.56
CA MET A 353 -10.78 4.03 -8.10
C MET A 353 -11.14 3.54 -9.51
N GLN A 354 -12.42 3.29 -9.78
CA GLN A 354 -12.90 2.88 -11.10
C GLN A 354 -12.78 4.00 -12.14
N GLU A 355 -13.14 5.23 -11.79
CA GLU A 355 -12.94 6.39 -12.67
C GLU A 355 -11.47 6.61 -13.00
N ALA A 356 -10.58 6.51 -12.00
CA ALA A 356 -9.14 6.63 -12.22
C ALA A 356 -8.60 5.53 -13.15
N SER A 357 -9.06 4.29 -12.98
CA SER A 357 -8.66 3.16 -13.85
C SER A 357 -9.14 3.34 -15.30
N VAL A 358 -10.38 3.79 -15.51
CA VAL A 358 -10.92 4.06 -16.85
C VAL A 358 -10.15 5.19 -17.53
N GLN A 359 -9.81 6.25 -16.79
CA GLN A 359 -9.01 7.37 -17.30
C GLN A 359 -7.61 6.90 -17.73
N GLN A 360 -6.95 6.10 -16.88
CA GLN A 360 -5.62 5.57 -17.18
C GLN A 360 -5.62 4.67 -18.43
N LEU A 361 -6.70 3.93 -18.66
CA LEU A 361 -6.92 3.10 -19.86
C LEU A 361 -7.14 3.96 -21.12
N ALA A 362 -7.86 5.08 -20.99
CA ALA A 362 -8.06 6.04 -22.06
C ALA A 362 -6.73 6.70 -22.46
N ASP A 363 -5.90 7.09 -21.49
CA ASP A 363 -4.60 7.70 -21.73
C ASP A 363 -3.62 6.72 -22.40
N LEU A 364 -3.61 5.45 -21.97
CA LEU A 364 -2.82 4.39 -22.61
C LEU A 364 -3.25 4.13 -24.06
N ARG A 365 -4.56 4.15 -24.33
CA ARG A 365 -5.10 4.05 -25.70
C ARG A 365 -4.71 5.26 -26.56
N ALA A 366 -4.75 6.46 -25.99
CA ALA A 366 -4.37 7.68 -26.70
C ALA A 366 -2.88 7.66 -27.08
N ALA A 367 -2.00 7.33 -26.13
CA ALA A 367 -0.56 7.25 -26.36
C ALA A 367 -0.19 6.17 -27.40
N THR A 368 -0.85 5.02 -27.37
CA THR A 368 -0.63 3.95 -28.36
C THR A 368 -1.15 4.33 -29.75
N ALA A 369 -2.29 5.00 -29.85
CA ALA A 369 -2.81 5.52 -31.12
C ALA A 369 -1.87 6.59 -31.72
N GLU A 370 -1.33 7.49 -30.89
CA GLU A 370 -0.40 8.53 -31.32
C GLU A 370 0.91 7.95 -31.86
N GLN A 371 1.50 6.97 -31.15
CA GLN A 371 2.67 6.24 -31.63
C GLN A 371 2.42 5.52 -32.96
N MET A 372 1.24 4.92 -33.14
CA MET A 372 0.89 4.21 -34.38
C MET A 372 0.71 5.19 -35.55
N THR A 373 0.21 6.39 -35.27
CA THR A 373 0.06 7.48 -36.26
C THR A 373 1.43 8.02 -36.68
N MET A 374 2.35 8.28 -35.74
CA MET A 374 3.72 8.70 -36.06
C MET A 374 4.44 7.67 -36.96
N LEU A 375 4.16 6.38 -36.77
CA LEU A 375 4.74 5.30 -37.57
C LEU A 375 4.14 5.21 -38.97
N GLN A 376 2.83 5.36 -39.11
CA GLN A 376 2.18 5.49 -40.42
C GLN A 376 2.70 6.68 -41.21
N ASP A 377 3.18 7.72 -40.54
CA ASP A 377 3.75 8.92 -41.16
C ASP A 377 5.26 8.78 -41.46
N ALA A 378 5.98 7.96 -40.68
CA ALA A 378 7.41 7.69 -40.87
C ALA A 378 7.69 6.67 -41.99
N LEU A 379 6.85 5.64 -42.13
CA LEU A 379 7.03 4.57 -43.13
C LEU A 379 7.07 5.10 -44.58
N PRO A 380 6.14 5.98 -45.01
CA PRO A 380 6.17 6.58 -46.34
C PRO A 380 7.41 7.44 -46.54
N ARG A 381 7.87 8.18 -45.53
CA ARG A 381 9.08 9.02 -45.64
C ARG A 381 10.34 8.19 -45.83
N VAL A 382 10.43 7.03 -45.19
CA VAL A 382 11.51 6.07 -45.41
C VAL A 382 11.46 5.49 -46.82
N ILE A 383 10.27 5.10 -47.31
CA ILE A 383 10.08 4.61 -48.68
C ILE A 383 10.46 5.70 -49.71
N THR A 384 10.03 6.93 -49.49
CA THR A 384 10.32 8.07 -50.40
C THR A 384 11.81 8.42 -50.38
N GLY A 385 12.45 8.34 -49.21
CA GLY A 385 13.90 8.51 -49.06
C GLY A 385 14.70 7.42 -49.77
N LEU A 386 14.23 6.17 -49.71
CA LEU A 386 14.81 5.03 -50.44
C LEU A 386 14.65 5.18 -51.96
N ASP A 387 13.48 5.61 -52.43
CA ASP A 387 13.23 5.85 -53.85
C ASP A 387 14.11 6.99 -54.40
N SER A 388 14.26 8.06 -53.62
CA SER A 388 15.16 9.17 -53.94
C SER A 388 16.64 8.76 -53.96
N ALA A 389 17.05 7.87 -53.04
CA ALA A 389 18.39 7.30 -53.03
C ALA A 389 18.62 6.38 -54.23
N ALA A 390 17.66 5.52 -54.56
CA ALA A 390 17.71 4.62 -55.72
C ALA A 390 17.78 5.41 -57.05
N SER A 391 17.00 6.49 -57.19
CA SER A 391 17.05 7.38 -58.34
C SER A 391 18.40 8.09 -58.49
N ARG A 392 18.95 8.61 -57.38
CA ARG A 392 20.29 9.23 -57.36
C ARG A 392 21.40 8.24 -57.70
N ILE A 393 21.27 6.99 -57.26
CA ILE A 393 22.19 5.90 -57.62
C ILE A 393 22.09 5.60 -59.12
N GLY A 394 20.86 5.43 -59.66
CA GLY A 394 20.62 5.20 -61.09
C GLY A 394 21.26 6.28 -61.97
N SER A 395 21.05 7.54 -61.57
CA SER A 395 21.63 8.72 -62.22
C SER A 395 23.16 8.75 -62.14
N ALA A 396 23.73 8.31 -61.01
CA ALA A 396 25.18 8.21 -60.84
C ALA A 396 25.77 7.08 -61.70
N THR A 397 25.09 5.93 -61.83
CA THR A 397 25.53 4.81 -62.68
C THR A 397 25.61 5.16 -64.16
N GLU A 398 24.73 6.02 -64.69
CA GLU A 398 24.82 6.50 -66.09
C GLU A 398 26.06 7.39 -66.33
N GLY A 399 26.55 8.08 -65.30
CA GLY A 399 27.78 8.87 -65.36
C GLY A 399 29.08 8.05 -65.26
N PHE A 400 29.00 6.75 -64.92
CA PHE A 400 30.14 5.91 -64.54
C PHE A 400 30.44 4.74 -65.50
N ALA A 401 30.18 4.87 -66.80
CA ALA A 401 30.52 3.86 -67.81
C ALA A 401 32.03 3.51 -67.96
N GLY A 402 32.93 4.03 -67.10
CA GLY A 402 34.38 3.92 -67.24
C GLY A 402 35.20 3.39 -66.05
N VAL A 403 34.62 3.04 -64.89
CA VAL A 403 35.42 2.67 -63.69
C VAL A 403 34.90 1.41 -62.99
N ALA A 404 35.31 0.23 -63.48
CA ALA A 404 34.83 -1.07 -63.00
C ALA A 404 35.31 -1.47 -61.59
N GLY A 405 36.46 -0.97 -61.12
CA GLY A 405 37.05 -1.37 -59.82
C GLY A 405 36.45 -0.68 -58.60
N ALA A 406 36.14 0.61 -58.70
CA ALA A 406 35.46 1.36 -57.64
C ALA A 406 33.98 0.97 -57.52
N LEU A 407 33.38 0.52 -58.61
CA LEU A 407 32.00 0.03 -58.66
C LEU A 407 31.81 -1.25 -57.84
N ALA A 408 32.77 -2.19 -57.86
CA ALA A 408 32.70 -3.42 -57.07
C ALA A 408 32.66 -3.14 -55.56
N GLY A 409 33.56 -2.29 -55.06
CA GLY A 409 33.60 -1.90 -53.64
C GLY A 409 32.39 -1.07 -53.21
N ALA A 410 31.92 -0.14 -54.05
CA ALA A 410 30.71 0.63 -53.78
C ALA A 410 29.45 -0.26 -53.76
N THR A 411 29.38 -1.28 -54.63
CA THR A 411 28.27 -2.24 -54.68
C THR A 411 28.27 -3.15 -53.45
N ASP A 412 29.43 -3.58 -52.97
CA ASP A 412 29.54 -4.36 -51.72
C ASP A 412 29.17 -3.54 -50.48
N GLU A 413 29.60 -2.28 -50.41
CA GLU A 413 29.23 -1.36 -49.33
C GLU A 413 27.71 -1.08 -49.34
N LEU A 414 27.11 -0.92 -50.53
CA LEU A 414 25.66 -0.79 -50.74
C LEU A 414 24.91 -2.06 -50.33
N ARG A 415 25.43 -3.23 -50.69
CA ARG A 415 24.84 -4.51 -50.33
C ARG A 415 24.86 -4.69 -48.81
N ASN A 416 25.96 -4.32 -48.16
CA ASN A 416 26.09 -4.38 -46.70
C ASN A 416 25.17 -3.39 -45.99
N THR A 417 25.09 -2.14 -46.45
CA THR A 417 24.18 -1.13 -45.87
C THR A 417 22.71 -1.48 -46.13
N SER A 418 22.36 -2.00 -47.30
CA SER A 418 21.00 -2.49 -47.59
C SER A 418 20.64 -3.70 -46.74
N THR A 419 21.58 -4.61 -46.50
CA THR A 419 21.37 -5.77 -45.62
C THR A 419 21.21 -5.32 -44.16
N SER A 420 22.06 -4.38 -43.71
CA SER A 420 21.97 -3.80 -42.36
C SER A 420 20.65 -3.06 -42.14
N LEU A 421 20.21 -2.25 -43.11
CA LEU A 421 18.90 -1.59 -43.07
C LEU A 421 17.76 -2.62 -43.06
N GLY A 422 17.86 -3.67 -43.88
CA GLY A 422 16.91 -4.78 -43.86
C GLY A 422 16.81 -5.43 -42.48
N THR A 423 17.95 -5.72 -41.84
CA THR A 423 17.97 -6.27 -40.48
C THR A 423 17.40 -5.32 -39.43
N MET A 424 17.70 -4.02 -39.51
CA MET A 424 17.14 -3.02 -38.60
C MET A 424 15.62 -2.90 -38.77
N LEU A 425 15.12 -2.96 -40.01
CA LEU A 425 13.68 -2.91 -40.29
C LEU A 425 12.98 -4.18 -39.79
N THR A 426 13.58 -5.36 -39.99
CA THR A 426 13.06 -6.62 -39.45
C THR A 426 13.04 -6.62 -37.92
N SER A 427 14.10 -6.13 -37.27
CA SER A 427 14.14 -6.00 -35.81
C SER A 427 13.11 -5.00 -35.30
N ALA A 428 12.95 -3.85 -35.94
CA ALA A 428 11.94 -2.86 -35.57
C ALA A 428 10.51 -3.42 -35.70
N VAL A 429 10.20 -4.12 -36.79
CA VAL A 429 8.92 -4.81 -36.98
C VAL A 429 8.70 -5.90 -35.93
N GLY A 430 9.73 -6.67 -35.57
CA GLY A 430 9.65 -7.67 -34.51
C GLY A 430 9.37 -7.07 -33.13
N SER A 431 10.08 -5.99 -32.76
CA SER A 431 9.82 -5.26 -31.53
C SER A 431 8.43 -4.61 -31.50
N MET A 432 7.91 -4.20 -32.65
CA MET A 432 6.54 -3.69 -32.77
C MET A 432 5.48 -4.76 -32.56
N ASP A 433 5.67 -5.95 -33.14
CA ASP A 433 4.76 -7.09 -32.94
C ASP A 433 4.74 -7.52 -31.47
N GLU A 434 5.91 -7.52 -30.82
CA GLU A 434 6.03 -7.79 -29.40
C GLU A 434 5.30 -6.72 -28.55
N LEU A 435 5.47 -5.43 -28.88
CA LEU A 435 4.79 -4.33 -28.20
C LEU A 435 3.28 -4.36 -28.43
N ALA A 436 2.81 -4.67 -29.64
CA ALA A 436 1.39 -4.85 -29.96
C ALA A 436 0.79 -6.03 -29.19
N SER A 437 1.54 -7.14 -29.04
CA SER A 437 1.11 -8.28 -28.23
C SER A 437 1.02 -7.92 -26.74
N LYS A 438 2.00 -7.19 -26.21
CA LYS A 438 2.06 -6.80 -24.79
C LYS A 438 1.00 -5.76 -24.44
N THR A 439 0.75 -4.78 -25.31
CA THR A 439 -0.33 -3.79 -25.14
C THR A 439 -1.71 -4.45 -25.23
N SER A 440 -1.90 -5.41 -26.15
CA SER A 440 -3.13 -6.22 -26.21
C SER A 440 -3.33 -7.05 -24.94
N ALA A 441 -2.29 -7.74 -24.46
CA ALA A 441 -2.33 -8.51 -23.23
C ALA A 441 -2.64 -7.62 -22.01
N ALA A 442 -2.00 -6.45 -21.90
CA ALA A 442 -2.26 -5.47 -20.85
C ALA A 442 -3.71 -4.97 -20.89
N ALA A 443 -4.24 -4.68 -22.09
CA ALA A 443 -5.63 -4.28 -22.26
C ALA A 443 -6.62 -5.39 -21.84
N MET A 444 -6.31 -6.65 -22.15
CA MET A 444 -7.11 -7.79 -21.69
C MET A 444 -7.08 -7.92 -20.16
N THR A 445 -5.89 -7.85 -19.54
CA THR A 445 -5.74 -7.90 -18.08
C THR A 445 -6.53 -6.78 -17.39
N LEU A 446 -6.44 -5.54 -17.89
CA LEU A 446 -7.22 -4.41 -17.38
C LEU A 446 -8.73 -4.62 -17.54
N THR A 447 -9.17 -5.21 -18.65
CA THR A 447 -10.59 -5.54 -18.86
C THR A 447 -11.07 -6.59 -17.86
N THR A 448 -10.27 -7.64 -17.61
CA THR A 448 -10.57 -8.66 -16.60
C THR A 448 -10.60 -8.05 -15.20
N GLN A 449 -9.70 -7.14 -14.89
CA GLN A 449 -9.65 -6.45 -13.60
C GLN A 449 -10.89 -5.56 -13.40
N HIS A 450 -11.33 -4.87 -14.47
CA HIS A 450 -12.56 -4.07 -14.45
C HIS A 450 -13.79 -4.94 -14.13
N GLN A 451 -13.91 -6.10 -14.77
CA GLN A 451 -14.99 -7.05 -14.48
C GLN A 451 -14.94 -7.56 -13.04
N ALA A 452 -13.76 -7.82 -12.49
CA ALA A 452 -13.61 -8.24 -11.10
C ALA A 452 -14.05 -7.15 -10.11
N VAL A 453 -13.74 -5.87 -10.41
CA VAL A 453 -14.18 -4.71 -9.61
C VAL A 453 -15.69 -4.53 -9.69
N GLU A 454 -16.29 -4.67 -10.88
CA GLU A 454 -17.74 -4.60 -11.07
C GLU A 454 -18.47 -5.74 -10.32
N GLN A 455 -17.89 -6.94 -10.33
CA GLN A 455 -18.40 -8.07 -9.57
C GLN A 455 -18.27 -7.86 -8.06
N LEU A 456 -17.17 -7.26 -7.59
CA LEU A 456 -17.03 -6.85 -6.18
C LEU A 456 -18.05 -5.79 -5.78
N LEU A 457 -18.33 -4.80 -6.64
CA LEU A 457 -19.34 -3.77 -6.40
C LEU A 457 -20.74 -4.38 -6.27
N THR A 458 -21.12 -5.26 -7.18
CA THR A 458 -22.42 -5.95 -7.12
C THR A 458 -22.53 -6.85 -5.89
N THR A 459 -21.46 -7.57 -5.55
CA THR A 459 -21.41 -8.41 -4.33
C THR A 459 -21.49 -7.55 -3.06
N THR A 460 -20.80 -6.42 -3.01
CA THR A 460 -20.84 -5.48 -1.87
C THR A 460 -22.22 -4.84 -1.73
N LEU A 461 -22.85 -4.44 -2.85
CA LEU A 461 -24.19 -3.88 -2.86
C LEU A 461 -25.22 -4.90 -2.37
N SER A 462 -25.15 -6.15 -2.84
CA SER A 462 -26.04 -7.22 -2.38
C SER A 462 -25.81 -7.60 -0.90
N ALA A 463 -24.57 -7.56 -0.43
CA ALA A 463 -24.24 -7.74 0.99
C ALA A 463 -24.81 -6.59 1.85
N SER A 464 -24.71 -5.35 1.38
CA SER A 464 -25.31 -4.17 2.03
C SER A 464 -26.84 -4.26 2.09
N GLN A 465 -27.49 -4.65 0.99
CA GLN A 465 -28.93 -4.91 0.96
C GLN A 465 -29.33 -6.03 1.91
N SER A 466 -28.55 -7.12 1.95
CA SER A 466 -28.79 -8.24 2.87
C SER A 466 -28.62 -7.81 4.33
N LEU A 467 -27.61 -7.02 4.67
CA LEU A 467 -27.41 -6.46 6.00
C LEU A 467 -28.56 -5.52 6.40
N THR A 468 -29.04 -4.71 5.45
CA THR A 468 -30.20 -3.83 5.67
C THR A 468 -31.46 -4.67 5.95
N ALA A 469 -31.70 -5.71 5.16
CA ALA A 469 -32.82 -6.64 5.36
C ALA A 469 -32.72 -7.40 6.69
N VAL A 470 -31.52 -7.83 7.09
CA VAL A 470 -31.28 -8.45 8.40
C VAL A 470 -31.54 -7.45 9.52
N SER A 471 -31.09 -6.20 9.39
CA SER A 471 -31.34 -5.14 10.37
C SER A 471 -32.84 -4.85 10.50
N GLU A 472 -33.57 -4.78 9.39
CA GLU A 472 -35.01 -4.56 9.39
C GLU A 472 -35.78 -5.76 9.99
N SER A 473 -35.35 -6.99 9.67
CA SER A 473 -35.89 -8.22 10.25
C SER A 473 -35.62 -8.31 11.76
N LEU A 474 -34.41 -7.98 12.21
CA LEU A 474 -34.08 -7.90 13.64
C LEU A 474 -34.93 -6.85 14.33
N ARG A 475 -35.04 -5.65 13.76
CA ARG A 475 -35.89 -4.57 14.30
C ARG A 475 -37.36 -5.00 14.40
N GLY A 476 -37.87 -5.68 13.38
CA GLY A 476 -39.19 -6.31 13.35
C GLY A 476 -39.38 -7.37 14.45
N GLY A 477 -38.42 -8.29 14.58
CA GLY A 477 -38.39 -9.34 15.61
C GLY A 477 -38.35 -8.76 17.02
N PHE A 478 -37.56 -7.71 17.27
CA PHE A 478 -37.50 -7.02 18.54
C PHE A 478 -38.78 -6.25 18.86
N THR A 479 -39.40 -5.60 17.87
CA THR A 479 -40.74 -5.00 18.08
C THR A 479 -41.79 -6.07 18.40
N GLY A 480 -41.72 -7.24 17.75
CA GLY A 480 -42.58 -8.38 18.06
C GLY A 480 -42.35 -8.92 19.47
N MET A 481 -41.09 -9.05 19.89
CA MET A 481 -40.72 -9.49 21.23
C MET A 481 -41.16 -8.48 22.29
N SER A 482 -40.98 -7.19 22.05
CA SER A 482 -41.47 -6.12 22.94
C SER A 482 -42.99 -6.15 23.07
N ALA A 483 -43.71 -6.35 21.96
CA ALA A 483 -45.17 -6.45 21.99
C ALA A 483 -45.65 -7.71 22.73
N ALA A 484 -45.01 -8.85 22.48
CA ALA A 484 -45.30 -10.11 23.18
C ALA A 484 -45.01 -10.02 24.68
N GLN A 485 -43.92 -9.35 25.05
CA GLN A 485 -43.53 -9.11 26.43
C GLN A 485 -44.51 -8.18 27.14
N GLN A 486 -44.98 -7.13 26.47
CA GLN A 486 -45.96 -6.19 27.01
C GLN A 486 -47.34 -6.85 27.17
N ALA A 487 -47.73 -7.71 26.21
CA ALA A 487 -48.92 -8.53 26.31
C ALA A 487 -48.82 -9.56 27.44
N PHE A 488 -47.66 -10.20 27.61
CA PHE A 488 -47.40 -11.13 28.72
C PHE A 488 -47.49 -10.42 30.07
N LEU A 489 -46.91 -9.23 30.22
CA LEU A 489 -47.00 -8.45 31.46
C LEU A 489 -48.45 -8.05 31.76
N ALA A 490 -49.21 -7.61 30.75
CA ALA A 490 -50.62 -7.28 30.91
C ALA A 490 -51.47 -8.51 31.28
N ASP A 491 -51.18 -9.68 30.70
CA ASP A 491 -51.86 -10.93 31.03
C ASP A 491 -51.47 -11.46 32.42
N LEU A 492 -50.21 -11.27 32.80
CA LEU A 492 -49.69 -11.60 34.13
C LEU A 492 -50.33 -10.72 35.20
N GLU A 493 -50.46 -9.41 34.95
CA GLU A 493 -51.18 -8.46 35.81
C GLU A 493 -52.65 -8.86 35.97
N LYS A 494 -53.32 -9.18 34.86
CA LYS A 494 -54.72 -9.61 34.86
C LYS A 494 -54.93 -10.94 35.58
N THR A 495 -54.00 -11.88 35.40
CA THR A 495 -54.01 -13.18 36.07
C THR A 495 -53.74 -13.02 37.56
N LEU A 496 -52.77 -12.18 37.95
CA LEU A 496 -52.50 -11.85 39.35
C LEU A 496 -53.70 -11.19 40.02
N HIS A 497 -54.35 -10.22 39.38
CA HIS A 497 -55.57 -9.61 39.90
C HIS A 497 -56.70 -10.62 40.09
N ARG A 498 -56.90 -11.50 39.11
CA ARG A 498 -57.91 -12.58 39.20
C ARG A 498 -57.59 -13.54 40.34
N GLN A 499 -56.35 -14.00 40.43
CA GLN A 499 -55.92 -14.96 41.44
C GLN A 499 -55.93 -14.33 42.85
N SER A 500 -55.60 -13.05 42.96
CA SER A 500 -55.75 -12.26 44.19
C SER A 500 -57.21 -12.12 44.61
N ALA A 501 -58.13 -11.88 43.66
CA ALA A 501 -59.56 -11.80 43.95
C ALA A 501 -60.14 -13.16 44.36
N GLU A 502 -59.74 -14.24 43.69
CA GLU A 502 -60.11 -15.62 44.05
C GLU A 502 -59.57 -16.00 45.44
N MET A 503 -58.31 -15.67 45.76
CA MET A 503 -57.75 -15.87 47.10
C MET A 503 -58.49 -15.05 48.15
N ALA A 504 -58.80 -13.78 47.87
CA ALA A 504 -59.56 -12.93 48.80
C ALA A 504 -60.96 -13.49 49.06
N ALA A 505 -61.65 -13.99 48.03
CA ALA A 505 -62.95 -14.63 48.17
C ALA A 505 -62.88 -15.95 48.96
N TRP A 506 -61.85 -16.77 48.69
CA TRP A 506 -61.63 -18.02 49.41
C TRP A 506 -61.31 -17.77 50.89
N LEU A 507 -60.44 -16.80 51.18
CA LEU A 507 -60.09 -16.38 52.55
C LEU A 507 -61.32 -15.83 53.30
N ALA A 508 -62.16 -15.03 52.64
CA ALA A 508 -63.39 -14.52 53.23
C ALA A 508 -64.38 -15.66 53.56
N ALA A 509 -64.57 -16.61 52.64
CA ALA A 509 -65.42 -17.78 52.86
C ALA A 509 -64.87 -18.69 53.98
N TYR A 510 -63.56 -18.90 54.02
CA TYR A 510 -62.90 -19.66 55.07
C TYR A 510 -63.04 -18.99 56.44
N SER A 511 -62.84 -17.67 56.52
CA SER A 511 -63.03 -16.88 57.75
C SER A 511 -64.47 -16.96 58.27
N ASP A 512 -65.46 -16.86 57.38
CA ASP A 512 -66.88 -16.99 57.73
C ASP A 512 -67.18 -18.40 58.29
N GLU A 513 -66.66 -19.45 57.66
CA GLU A 513 -66.87 -20.83 58.13
C GLU A 513 -66.17 -21.10 59.48
N VAL A 514 -64.93 -20.61 59.66
CA VAL A 514 -64.21 -20.71 60.94
C VAL A 514 -64.94 -19.95 62.05
N SER A 515 -65.48 -18.76 61.76
CA SER A 515 -66.27 -17.97 62.71
C SER A 515 -67.55 -18.71 63.12
N LYS A 516 -68.29 -19.27 62.16
CA LYS A 516 -69.48 -20.10 62.42
C LYS A 516 -69.14 -21.33 63.25
N HIS A 517 -68.06 -22.03 62.90
CA HIS A 517 -67.62 -23.21 63.63
C HIS A 517 -67.20 -22.88 65.07
N THR A 518 -66.50 -21.76 65.27
CA THR A 518 -66.08 -21.29 66.61
C THR A 518 -67.29 -20.90 67.45
N THR A 519 -68.25 -20.17 66.87
CA THR A 519 -69.50 -19.78 67.53
C THR A 519 -70.31 -21.01 67.93
N ARG A 520 -70.46 -21.99 67.01
CA ARG A 520 -71.16 -23.25 67.28
C ARG A 520 -70.52 -24.04 68.43
N ARG A 521 -69.19 -24.13 68.44
CA ARG A 521 -68.45 -24.77 69.54
C ARG A 521 -68.60 -24.01 70.86
N MET A 522 -68.66 -22.68 70.84
CA MET A 522 -68.90 -21.88 72.04
C MET A 522 -70.33 -22.05 72.57
N ASP A 523 -71.33 -22.16 71.70
CA ASP A 523 -72.70 -22.47 72.10
C ASP A 523 -72.84 -23.88 72.67
N GLU A 524 -72.20 -24.89 72.06
CA GLU A 524 -72.14 -26.24 72.61
C GLU A 524 -71.41 -26.26 73.96
N TRP A 525 -70.29 -25.56 74.07
CA TRP A 525 -69.56 -25.39 75.33
C TRP A 525 -70.49 -24.79 76.38
N ASN A 526 -71.14 -23.67 76.09
CA ASN A 526 -72.04 -22.99 77.02
C ASN A 526 -73.20 -23.90 77.44
N THR A 527 -73.76 -24.67 76.51
CA THR A 527 -74.83 -25.63 76.77
C THR A 527 -74.35 -26.75 77.70
N GLN A 528 -73.19 -27.34 77.40
CA GLN A 528 -72.55 -28.38 78.22
C GLN A 528 -72.20 -27.85 79.62
N THR A 529 -71.64 -26.66 79.70
CA THR A 529 -71.25 -26.02 80.97
C THR A 529 -72.47 -25.67 81.79
N SER A 530 -73.53 -25.15 81.17
CA SER A 530 -74.82 -24.87 81.83
C SER A 530 -75.46 -26.16 82.35
N ARG A 531 -75.50 -27.23 81.54
CA ARG A 531 -75.99 -28.55 81.97
C ARG A 531 -75.18 -29.11 83.13
N PHE A 532 -73.85 -29.12 83.02
CA PHE A 532 -72.95 -29.57 84.08
C PHE A 532 -73.14 -28.77 85.37
N THR A 533 -73.26 -27.45 85.27
CA THR A 533 -73.53 -26.57 86.42
C THR A 533 -74.89 -26.88 87.04
N SER A 534 -75.93 -27.11 86.23
CA SER A 534 -77.26 -27.48 86.71
C SER A 534 -77.31 -28.87 87.36
N GLU A 535 -76.56 -29.83 86.84
CA GLU A 535 -76.39 -31.17 87.43
C GLU A 535 -75.64 -31.08 88.76
N MET A 536 -74.56 -30.29 88.82
CA MET A 536 -73.83 -30.03 90.06
C MET A 536 -74.71 -29.36 91.11
N VAL A 537 -75.55 -28.39 90.74
CA VAL A 537 -76.52 -27.76 91.65
C VAL A 537 -77.54 -28.79 92.15
N SER A 538 -78.10 -29.62 91.28
CA SER A 538 -79.05 -30.68 91.66
C SER A 538 -78.41 -31.72 92.58
N ALA A 539 -77.18 -32.16 92.30
CA ALA A 539 -76.43 -33.09 93.14
C ALA A 539 -76.14 -32.49 94.52
N THR A 540 -75.79 -31.21 94.57
CA THR A 540 -75.58 -30.48 95.84
C THR A 540 -76.89 -30.39 96.64
N LYS A 541 -78.02 -30.16 95.96
CA LYS A 541 -79.35 -30.13 96.58
C LYS A 541 -79.77 -31.50 97.12
N ALA A 542 -79.55 -32.57 96.36
CA ALA A 542 -79.81 -33.94 96.79
C ALA A 542 -78.90 -34.35 97.97
N MET A 543 -77.65 -33.91 98.00
CA MET A 543 -76.79 -34.07 99.18
C MET A 543 -77.33 -33.29 100.39
N SER A 544 -77.83 -32.06 100.19
CA SER A 544 -78.48 -31.28 101.25
C SER A 544 -79.72 -32.00 101.79
N ASP A 545 -80.59 -32.50 100.91
CA ASP A 545 -81.81 -33.23 101.28
C ASP A 545 -81.49 -34.55 102.01
N ALA A 546 -80.44 -35.28 101.58
CA ALA A 546 -79.96 -36.48 102.26
C ALA A 546 -79.34 -36.17 103.65
N ILE A 547 -78.65 -35.04 103.79
CA ILE A 547 -78.15 -34.54 105.07
C ILE A 547 -79.31 -34.16 106.00
N ASP A 548 -80.35 -33.51 105.49
CA ASP A 548 -81.58 -33.20 106.24
C ASP A 548 -82.35 -34.48 106.64
N GLU A 549 -82.42 -35.49 105.77
CA GLU A 549 -83.04 -36.78 106.08
C GLU A 549 -82.23 -37.55 107.15
N MET A 550 -80.89 -37.51 107.10
CA MET A 550 -80.04 -38.03 108.18
C MET A 550 -80.24 -37.27 109.50
N GLY A 551 -80.47 -35.96 109.45
CA GLY A 551 -80.84 -35.15 110.62
C GLY A 551 -82.18 -35.60 111.22
N SER A 552 -83.18 -35.91 110.38
CA SER A 552 -84.51 -36.35 110.83
C SER A 552 -84.55 -37.75 111.49
N ARG A 553 -83.60 -38.64 111.16
CA ARG A 553 -83.50 -39.99 111.75
C ARG A 553 -82.76 -40.05 113.10
N SER A 554 -82.42 -38.89 113.69
CA SER A 554 -81.60 -38.79 114.90
C SER A 554 -82.35 -38.29 116.16
N GLN A 555 -83.65 -38.57 116.30
CA GLN A 555 -84.38 -38.43 117.57
C GLN A 555 -84.72 -39.81 118.19
N PRO A 556 -84.13 -40.18 119.35
CA PRO A 556 -84.34 -41.47 120.00
C PRO A 556 -85.57 -41.49 120.91
N ALA A 557 -86.25 -42.64 120.93
CA ALA A 557 -87.40 -42.95 121.75
C ALA A 557 -87.04 -43.26 123.21
N GLY A 558 -87.84 -42.69 124.13
CA GLY A 558 -88.17 -43.27 125.43
C GLY A 558 -87.67 -42.51 126.67
N VAL A 559 -88.59 -42.06 127.54
CA VAL A 559 -88.85 -42.61 128.90
C VAL A 559 -90.08 -41.93 129.54
N ILE A 560 -90.77 -42.72 130.36
CA ILE A 560 -92.09 -42.61 131.02
C ILE A 560 -91.99 -42.00 132.44
N GLN A 561 -93.07 -41.38 132.94
CA GLN A 561 -93.78 -41.65 134.25
C GLN A 561 -94.56 -40.42 134.75
N PRO A 562 -95.56 -40.59 135.65
CA PRO A 562 -96.64 -41.58 135.71
C PRO A 562 -98.01 -41.01 135.31
#